data_AF-A0AAV7R6Q6-F1
#
_entry.id   AF-A0AAV7R6Q6-F1
#
_cell.length_a   1.000
_cell.length_b   1.000
_cell.length_c   1.000
_cell.angle_alpha   90.00
_cell.angle_beta   90.00
_cell.angle_gamma   90.00
#
_symmetry.space_group_name_H-M   'P 1'
#
loop_
_entity.id
_entity.type
_entity.pdbx_description
1 polymer ?
#
loop_
_entity_poly.entity_id
_entity_poly.type
_entity_poly.pdbx_seq_one_letter_code
_entity_poly.pdbx_strand_id
1 'polypeptide(L)'
;FGVLRTIIAVMGKGFSGASFAAIYLFSAELYPTILRQNGCGFSAFVGRIGSSVAPLILLLDEVWKPLPQVIYCSVAVASGLITYCLHETLNMRLPETVKDIENTR
;
A
#
# COMPACT_ATOMS: atom_id res chain seq x y z
N PHE A 1 24.04 5.99 19.00
CA PHE A 1 22.97 5.09 18.49
C PHE A 1 21.58 5.74 18.39
N GLY A 2 21.24 6.78 19.16
CA GLY A 2 19.91 7.42 19.09
C GLY A 2 19.59 8.09 17.74
N VAL A 3 20.56 8.83 17.17
CA VAL A 3 20.39 9.58 15.90
C VAL A 3 20.12 8.66 14.71
N LEU A 4 20.80 7.52 14.61
CA LEU A 4 20.56 6.55 13.55
C LEU A 4 19.12 6.01 13.60
N ARG A 5 18.63 5.71 14.82
CA ARG A 5 17.28 5.20 15.03
C ARG A 5 16.21 6.22 14.68
N THR A 6 16.43 7.51 14.97
CA THR A 6 15.51 8.58 14.59
C THR A 6 15.52 8.83 13.10
N ILE A 7 16.67 8.77 12.42
CA ILE A 7 16.75 8.90 10.95
C ILE A 7 15.92 7.79 10.28
N ILE A 8 16.12 6.53 10.69
CA ILE A 8 15.38 5.39 10.14
C ILE A 8 13.88 5.53 10.42
N ALA A 9 13.50 5.96 11.64
CA ALA A 9 12.09 6.16 11.99
C ALA A 9 11.43 7.29 11.19
N VAL A 10 12.12 8.41 10.98
CA VAL A 10 11.61 9.54 10.19
C VAL A 10 11.48 9.16 8.72
N MET A 11 12.46 8.44 8.16
CA MET A 11 12.35 7.91 6.80
C MET A 11 11.14 6.98 6.66
N GLY A 12 10.97 6.02 7.57
CA GLY A 12 9.82 5.10 7.53
C GLY A 12 8.46 5.84 7.58
N LYS A 13 8.34 6.84 8.46
CA LYS A 13 7.16 7.73 8.52
C LYS A 13 6.93 8.49 7.21
N GLY A 14 8.00 9.06 6.63
CA GLY A 14 7.95 9.80 5.37
C GLY A 14 7.51 8.93 4.20
N PHE A 15 8.09 7.73 4.06
CA PHE A 15 7.73 6.77 3.02
C PHE A 15 6.28 6.29 3.13
N SER A 16 5.76 6.10 4.34
CA SER A 16 4.34 5.76 4.53
C SER A 16 3.43 6.87 4.00
N GLY A 17 3.73 8.14 4.31
CA GLY A 17 2.98 9.28 3.79
C GLY A 17 3.07 9.43 2.27
N ALA A 18 4.27 9.25 1.70
CA ALA A 18 4.49 9.29 0.26
C ALA A 18 3.71 8.18 -0.46
N SER A 19 3.64 6.98 0.10
CA SER A 19 2.87 5.86 -0.45
C SER A 19 1.36 6.17 -0.45
N PHE A 20 0.84 6.76 0.63
CA PHE A 20 -0.55 7.21 0.68
C PHE A 20 -0.85 8.28 -0.37
N ALA A 21 0.05 9.26 -0.53
CA ALA A 21 -0.08 10.29 -1.55
C ALA A 21 -0.04 9.68 -2.96
N ALA A 22 0.86 8.73 -3.22
CA ALA A 22 0.97 8.05 -4.50
C ALA A 22 -0.30 7.28 -4.86
N ILE A 23 -0.87 6.51 -3.92
CA ILE A 23 -2.15 5.79 -4.12
C ILE A 23 -3.29 6.76 -4.39
N TYR A 24 -3.31 7.91 -3.70
CA TYR A 24 -4.33 8.93 -3.89
C TYR A 24 -4.20 9.62 -5.25
N LEU A 25 -2.97 9.91 -5.69
CA LEU A 25 -2.68 10.48 -7.00
C LEU A 25 -3.06 9.48 -8.11
N PHE A 26 -2.63 8.23 -7.99
CA PHE A 26 -3.04 7.13 -8.87
C PHE A 26 -4.56 7.00 -8.91
N SER A 27 -5.23 7.11 -7.75
CA SER A 27 -6.68 7.02 -7.72
C SER A 27 -7.38 8.23 -8.34
N ALA A 28 -6.71 9.39 -8.40
CA ALA A 28 -7.22 10.57 -9.07
C ALA A 28 -6.97 10.53 -10.58
N GLU A 29 -5.90 9.87 -11.03
CA GLU A 29 -5.51 9.77 -12.45
C GLU A 29 -6.17 8.58 -13.17
N LEU A 30 -6.27 7.42 -12.52
CA LEU A 30 -6.78 6.18 -13.13
C LEU A 30 -8.31 6.04 -13.04
N TYR A 31 -8.96 6.64 -12.04
CA TYR A 31 -10.38 6.40 -11.77
C TYR A 31 -11.26 7.60 -12.09
N PRO A 32 -12.30 7.44 -12.94
CA PRO A 32 -13.36 8.44 -13.06
C PRO A 32 -14.01 8.67 -11.69
N THR A 33 -14.56 9.86 -11.46
CA THR A 33 -15.03 10.41 -10.16
C THR A 33 -15.87 9.47 -9.28
N ILE A 34 -16.50 8.46 -9.88
CA ILE A 34 -17.37 7.47 -9.25
C ILE A 34 -16.59 6.35 -8.52
N LEU A 35 -15.39 5.99 -8.99
CA LEU A 35 -14.59 4.89 -8.43
C LEU A 35 -13.61 5.35 -7.34
N ARG A 36 -13.34 6.65 -7.24
CA ARG A 36 -12.41 7.22 -6.25
C ARG A 36 -12.85 6.95 -4.80
N GLN A 37 -14.15 7.10 -4.52
CA GLN A 37 -14.75 6.79 -3.21
C GLN A 37 -14.60 5.30 -2.88
N ASN A 38 -14.80 4.42 -3.87
CA ASN A 38 -14.70 2.97 -3.69
C ASN A 38 -13.25 2.51 -3.45
N GLY A 39 -12.28 3.10 -4.15
CA GLY A 39 -10.85 2.81 -3.93
C GLY A 39 -10.38 3.19 -2.52
N CYS A 40 -10.76 4.38 -2.03
CA CYS A 40 -10.49 4.79 -0.64
C CYS A 40 -11.21 3.89 0.38
N GLY A 41 -12.44 3.46 0.09
CA GLY A 41 -13.18 2.53 0.94
C GLY A 41 -12.50 1.15 1.02
N PHE A 42 -12.01 0.64 -0.11
CA PHE A 42 -11.34 -0.65 -0.19
C PHE A 42 -10.00 -0.65 0.54
N SER A 43 -9.18 0.39 0.40
CA SER A 43 -7.92 0.51 1.14
C SER A 43 -8.15 0.59 2.65
N ALA A 44 -9.18 1.33 3.09
CA ALA A 44 -9.59 1.36 4.49
C ALA A 44 -10.07 -0.02 4.98
N PHE A 45 -10.81 -0.76 4.15
CA PHE A 45 -11.27 -2.11 4.48
C PHE A 45 -10.09 -3.08 4.65
N VAL A 46 -9.13 -3.08 3.72
CA VAL A 46 -7.88 -3.87 3.83
C VAL A 46 -7.07 -3.48 5.07
N GLY A 47 -6.98 -2.17 5.37
CA GLY A 47 -6.34 -1.68 6.59
C GLY A 47 -7.01 -2.20 7.86
N ARG A 48 -8.36 -2.27 7.88
CA ARG A 48 -9.10 -2.83 9.01
C ARG A 48 -8.86 -4.34 9.16
N ILE A 49 -8.83 -5.09 8.06
CA ILE A 49 -8.46 -6.51 8.10
C ILE A 49 -7.06 -6.67 8.70
N GLY A 50 -6.09 -5.88 8.24
CA GLY A 50 -4.73 -5.88 8.81
C GLY A 50 -4.73 -5.61 10.33
N SER A 51 -5.52 -4.65 10.79
CA SER A 51 -5.65 -4.35 12.23
C SER A 51 -6.32 -5.47 13.03
N SER A 52 -7.24 -6.23 12.42
CA SER A 52 -7.85 -7.40 13.05
C SER A 52 -6.92 -8.61 13.10
N VAL A 53 -6.02 -8.76 12.12
CA VAL A 53 -5.03 -9.84 12.08
C VAL A 53 -3.84 -9.55 13.02
N ALA A 54 -3.53 -8.28 13.30
CA ALA A 54 -2.45 -7.89 14.20
C ALA A 54 -2.47 -8.58 15.59
N PRO A 55 -3.59 -8.59 16.36
CA PRO A 55 -3.64 -9.28 17.65
C PRO A 55 -3.52 -10.80 17.51
N LEU A 56 -3.97 -11.39 16.40
CA LEU A 56 -3.82 -12.82 16.13
C LEU A 56 -2.33 -13.21 15.99
N ILE A 57 -1.55 -12.37 15.29
CA ILE A 57 -0.11 -12.56 15.12
C ILE A 57 0.62 -12.36 16.47
N LEU A 58 0.19 -11.37 17.28
CA LEU A 58 0.76 -11.15 18.62
C LEU A 58 0.46 -12.30 19.58
N LEU A 59 -0.70 -12.94 19.47
CA LEU A 59 -1.02 -14.12 20.29
C LEU A 59 -0.13 -15.31 19.93
N LEU A 60 0.34 -15.38 18.68
CA LEU A 60 1.26 -16.40 18.20
C LEU A 60 2.71 -16.19 18.68
N ASP A 61 3.03 -15.00 19.21
CA ASP A 61 4.33 -14.66 19.80
C ASP A 61 4.66 -15.49 21.05
N GLU A 62 3.65 -15.93 21.81
CA GLU A 62 3.85 -16.76 23.01
C GLU A 62 4.54 -18.09 22.70
N VAL A 63 4.37 -18.61 21.49
CA VAL A 63 4.97 -19.88 21.07
C VAL A 63 6.40 -19.62 20.56
N TRP A 64 6.62 -18.60 19.71
CA TRP A 64 7.93 -18.26 19.13
C TRP A 64 8.14 -16.74 19.00
N LYS A 65 8.98 -16.17 19.88
CA LYS A 65 9.34 -14.73 19.91
C LYS A 65 9.79 -14.06 18.60
N PRO A 66 10.52 -14.71 17.67
CA PRO A 66 10.92 -14.06 16.41
C PRO A 66 9.85 -14.15 15.31
N LEU A 67 8.79 -14.94 15.50
CA LEU A 67 7.83 -15.30 14.47
C LEU A 67 6.99 -14.10 13.98
N PRO A 68 6.48 -13.20 14.85
CA PRO A 68 5.75 -12.02 14.41
C PRO A 68 6.60 -11.10 13.54
N GLN A 69 7.85 -10.87 13.95
CA GLN A 69 8.76 -9.96 13.27
C GLN A 69 9.06 -10.45 11.84
N VAL A 70 9.28 -11.75 11.66
CA VAL A 70 9.51 -12.34 10.34
C VAL A 70 8.27 -12.20 9.45
N ILE A 71 7.06 -12.42 10.00
CA ILE A 71 5.81 -12.27 9.24
C ILE A 71 5.64 -10.82 8.77
N TYR A 72 5.78 -9.84 9.66
CA TYR A 72 5.66 -8.43 9.28
C TYR A 72 6.71 -8.03 8.23
N CYS A 73 7.95 -8.48 8.37
CA CYS A 73 8.99 -8.24 7.38
C CYS A 73 8.66 -8.89 6.02
N SER A 74 8.18 -10.13 6.00
CA SER A 74 7.81 -10.82 4.75
C SER A 74 6.66 -10.14 4.03
N VAL A 75 5.64 -9.67 4.76
CA VAL A 75 4.50 -8.95 4.18
C VAL A 75 4.94 -7.59 3.63
N ALA A 76 5.82 -6.89 4.33
CA ALA A 76 6.39 -5.62 3.85
C ALA A 76 7.26 -5.79 2.60
N VAL A 77 8.07 -6.85 2.53
CA VAL A 77 8.88 -7.15 1.34
C VAL A 77 7.99 -7.56 0.18
N ALA A 78 6.99 -8.42 0.42
CA ALA A 78 6.04 -8.83 -0.61
C ALA A 78 5.24 -7.65 -1.16
N SER A 79 4.74 -6.76 -0.29
CA SER A 79 4.01 -5.57 -0.73
C SER A 79 4.90 -4.60 -1.51
N GLY A 80 6.16 -4.44 -1.10
CA GLY A 80 7.17 -3.69 -1.85
C GLY A 80 7.44 -4.30 -3.22
N LEU A 81 7.57 -5.63 -3.31
CA LEU A 81 7.79 -6.34 -4.58
C LEU A 81 6.59 -6.21 -5.51
N ILE A 82 5.37 -6.33 -4.98
CA ILE A 82 4.12 -6.18 -5.73
C ILE A 82 3.99 -4.74 -6.24
N THR A 83 4.32 -3.75 -5.39
CA THR A 83 4.35 -2.33 -5.78
C THR A 83 5.42 -2.06 -6.83
N TYR A 84 6.59 -2.69 -6.74
CA TYR A 84 7.63 -2.60 -7.76
C TYR A 84 7.19 -3.25 -9.07
N CYS A 85 6.42 -4.33 -9.00
CA CYS A 85 5.83 -4.99 -10.17
C CYS A 85 4.70 -4.17 -10.81
N LEU A 86 4.12 -3.22 -10.07
CA LEU A 86 3.24 -2.19 -10.59
C LEU A 86 4.10 -1.15 -11.33
N HIS A 87 4.40 -1.46 -12.59
CA HIS A 87 5.19 -0.62 -13.49
C HIS A 87 4.74 0.85 -13.41
N GLU A 88 5.72 1.75 -13.35
CA GLU A 88 5.54 3.19 -13.40
C GLU A 88 4.51 3.59 -14.46
N THR A 89 3.44 4.28 -14.03
CA THR A 89 2.55 5.08 -14.90
C THR A 89 3.19 6.42 -15.30
N LEU A 90 4.48 6.61 -15.05
CA LEU A 90 5.20 7.79 -15.48
C LEU A 90 5.48 7.66 -16.99
N ASN A 91 4.82 8.49 -17.81
CA ASN A 91 4.87 8.60 -19.30
C ASN A 91 3.77 7.96 -20.17
N MET A 92 2.74 7.30 -19.62
CA MET A 92 1.60 6.89 -20.46
C MET A 92 0.47 7.93 -20.38
N ARG A 93 0.07 8.51 -21.53
CA ARG A 93 -1.18 9.29 -21.62
C ARG A 93 -2.32 8.36 -21.24
N LEU A 94 -2.89 8.57 -20.06
CA LEU A 94 -4.04 7.82 -19.62
C LEU A 94 -5.26 8.21 -20.48
N PRO A 95 -6.00 7.24 -21.03
CA PRO A 95 -7.22 7.50 -21.77
C PRO A 95 -8.26 8.14 -20.84
N GLU A 96 -8.71 9.35 -21.18
CA GLU A 96 -9.57 10.17 -20.32
C GLU A 96 -11.01 9.64 -20.17
N THR A 97 -11.39 8.51 -20.78
CA THR A 97 -12.79 8.05 -20.76
C THR A 97 -12.91 6.52 -20.94
N VAL A 98 -13.79 5.88 -20.16
CA VAL A 98 -14.14 4.44 -20.24
C VAL A 98 -14.53 3.99 -21.66
N LYS A 99 -15.06 4.92 -22.47
CA LYS A 99 -15.42 4.72 -23.88
C LYS A 99 -14.23 4.41 -24.80
N ASP A 100 -13.01 4.80 -24.43
CA ASP A 100 -11.81 4.53 -25.25
C ASP A 100 -11.31 3.08 -25.08
N ILE A 101 -11.61 2.47 -23.93
CA ILE A 101 -11.30 1.06 -23.62
C ILE A 101 -12.30 0.13 -24.32
N GLU A 102 -13.55 0.57 -24.48
CA GLU A 102 -14.62 -0.22 -25.10
C GLU A 102 -14.59 -0.20 -26.64
N ASN A 103 -13.93 0.79 -27.26
CA ASN A 103 -13.80 0.91 -28.71
C ASN A 103 -12.56 0.20 -29.30
N THR A 104 -11.72 -0.41 -28.45
CA THR A 104 -10.57 -1.23 -28.86
C THR A 104 -10.92 -2.73 -28.86
N ARG A 105 -12.16 -3.06 -29.18
CA ARG A 105 -12.67 -4.44 -29.32
C ARG A 105 -13.05 -4.72 -30.77
#